data_AF-A0A6P3UYZ6-F1
#
_entry.id   AF-A0A6P3UYZ6-F1
#
_cell.length_a   1.000
_cell.length_b   1.000
_cell.length_c   1.000
_cell.angle_alpha   90.00
_cell.angle_beta   90.00
_cell.angle_gamma   90.00
#
_symmetry.space_group_name_H-M   'P 1'
#
loop_
_entity.id
_entity.type
_entity.pdbx_description
1 polymer ?
#
loop_
_entity_poly.entity_id
_entity_poly.type
_entity_poly.pdbx_seq_one_letter_code
_entity_poly.pdbx_strand_id
1 'polypeptide(L)'
;MQILTEHGIFNWYRHRIGKETHTSCWDCEAVVDDAEHVLFWCPRWTGERAELEAEIGEECRIENRIVEKLAAEERLWLKFSNMCTKVMTNPLKKEREVEALRRRESRRRV
;
A
#
# COMPACT_ATOMS: atom_id res chain seq x y z
N MET A 1 -2.74 -11.50 -3.86
CA MET A 1 -2.76 -10.14 -3.26
C MET A 1 -1.74 -10.13 -2.12
N GLN A 2 -0.70 -9.29 -2.20
CA GLN A 2 0.42 -9.27 -1.22
C GLN A 2 0.14 -8.35 -0.01
N ILE A 3 -0.86 -7.46 -0.14
CA ILE A 3 -1.31 -6.56 0.93
C ILE A 3 -1.70 -7.33 2.18
N LEU A 4 -2.56 -8.34 2.06
CA LEU A 4 -3.08 -9.11 3.20
C LEU A 4 -2.04 -10.02 3.84
N THR A 5 -0.92 -10.25 3.17
CA THR A 5 0.22 -10.98 3.74
C THR A 5 1.25 -10.02 4.33
N GLU A 6 0.98 -8.70 4.35
CA GLU A 6 1.88 -7.64 4.79
C GLU A 6 3.26 -7.74 4.12
N HIS A 7 3.31 -8.25 2.90
CA HIS A 7 4.54 -8.46 2.16
C HIS A 7 4.66 -7.43 1.05
N GLY A 8 5.90 -7.07 0.72
CA GLY A 8 6.20 -6.20 -0.43
C GLY A 8 6.66 -4.80 -0.03
N ILE A 9 5.83 -3.79 -0.33
CA ILE A 9 6.23 -2.37 -0.37
C ILE A 9 6.32 -1.70 1.00
N PHE A 10 5.71 -2.29 2.01
CA PHE A 10 5.56 -1.71 3.34
C PHE A 10 6.90 -1.59 4.04
N ASN A 11 7.23 -0.41 4.57
CA ASN A 11 8.50 -0.22 5.26
C ASN A 11 8.62 -1.11 6.50
N TRP A 12 7.52 -1.47 7.16
CA TRP A 12 7.54 -2.49 8.22
C TRP A 12 8.13 -3.82 7.72
N TYR A 13 7.66 -4.32 6.57
CA TYR A 13 8.17 -5.57 5.99
C TYR A 13 9.59 -5.42 5.46
N ARG A 14 9.87 -4.32 4.76
CA ARG A 14 11.20 -4.04 4.20
C ARG A 14 12.25 -3.95 5.29
N HIS A 15 11.91 -3.37 6.44
CA HIS A 15 12.77 -3.33 7.61
C HIS A 15 13.06 -4.73 8.13
N ARG A 16 12.02 -5.57 8.28
CA ARG A 16 12.15 -6.97 8.71
C ARG A 16 13.09 -7.79 7.82
N ILE A 17 13.15 -7.51 6.52
CA ILE A 17 14.05 -8.20 5.56
C ILE A 17 15.37 -7.45 5.31
N GLY A 18 15.67 -6.39 6.08
CA GLY A 18 16.93 -5.64 5.98
C GLY A 18 17.06 -4.76 4.73
N LYS A 19 15.97 -4.47 4.02
CA LYS A 19 15.93 -3.58 2.85
C LYS A 19 15.64 -2.13 3.19
N GLU A 20 15.17 -1.85 4.41
CA GLU A 20 14.91 -0.49 4.89
C GLU A 20 15.39 -0.30 6.33
N THR A 21 15.79 0.92 6.66
CA THR A 21 16.36 1.29 7.97
C THR A 21 15.30 1.68 9.00
N HIS A 22 14.10 2.03 8.54
CA HIS A 22 13.00 2.48 9.39
C HIS A 22 11.68 1.81 8.98
N THR A 23 10.71 1.79 9.89
CA THR A 23 9.37 1.25 9.65
C THR A 23 8.35 2.31 9.23
N SER A 24 8.71 3.59 9.33
CA SER A 24 7.77 4.69 9.14
C SER A 24 7.36 4.91 7.67
N CYS A 25 6.16 5.44 7.47
CA CYS A 25 5.63 5.76 6.14
C CYS A 25 6.41 6.92 5.51
N TRP A 26 6.82 6.77 4.26
CA TRP A 26 7.51 7.85 3.52
C TRP A 26 6.62 9.04 3.20
N ASP A 27 5.30 8.84 3.14
CA ASP A 27 4.37 9.85 2.65
C ASP A 27 3.76 10.69 3.78
N CYS A 28 3.62 10.14 4.98
CA CYS A 28 2.98 10.83 6.11
C CYS A 28 3.66 10.62 7.46
N GLU A 29 4.82 9.97 7.48
CA GLU A 29 5.67 9.80 8.67
C GLU A 29 5.02 9.01 9.82
N ALA A 30 3.89 8.36 9.58
CA ALA A 30 3.31 7.40 10.51
C ALA A 30 4.37 6.37 10.92
N VAL A 31 4.43 6.03 12.20
CA VAL A 31 5.52 5.21 12.80
C VAL A 31 5.65 3.84 12.14
N VAL A 32 4.51 3.28 11.71
CA VAL A 32 4.44 1.98 11.05
C VAL A 32 3.74 2.15 9.71
N ASP A 33 4.45 1.77 8.64
CA ASP A 33 3.92 1.61 7.30
C ASP A 33 3.65 0.14 7.07
N ASP A 34 2.40 -0.26 7.29
CA ASP A 34 1.85 -1.60 7.10
C ASP A 34 0.57 -1.54 6.23
N ALA A 35 -0.05 -2.70 6.01
CA ALA A 35 -1.24 -2.80 5.19
C ALA A 35 -2.43 -2.01 5.77
N GLU A 36 -2.60 -2.04 7.09
CA GLU A 36 -3.66 -1.30 7.79
C GLU A 36 -3.48 0.20 7.59
N HIS A 37 -2.29 0.72 7.89
CA HIS A 37 -1.95 2.11 7.70
C HIS A 37 -2.26 2.55 6.27
N VAL A 38 -1.74 1.83 5.28
CA VAL A 38 -1.87 2.20 3.88
C VAL A 38 -3.34 2.18 3.43
N LEU A 39 -4.11 1.17 3.83
CA LEU A 39 -5.50 1.03 3.42
C LEU A 39 -6.40 2.06 4.10
N PHE A 40 -6.28 2.26 5.42
CA PHE A 40 -7.29 2.96 6.21
C PHE A 40 -6.87 4.35 6.67
N TRP A 41 -5.57 4.60 6.84
CA TRP A 41 -5.10 5.79 7.57
C TRP A 41 -4.25 6.74 6.71
N CYS A 42 -3.48 6.21 5.76
CA CYS A 42 -2.46 6.94 5.02
C CYS A 42 -3.10 8.04 4.15
N PRO A 43 -2.81 9.35 4.39
CA PRO A 43 -3.43 10.45 3.67
C PRO A 43 -3.24 10.40 2.15
N ARG A 44 -2.15 9.77 1.69
CA ARG A 44 -1.86 9.54 0.27
C ARG A 44 -2.99 8.87 -0.50
N TRP A 45 -3.72 7.97 0.15
CA TRP A 45 -4.77 7.14 -0.47
C TRP A 45 -6.18 7.62 -0.13
N THR A 46 -6.32 8.86 0.34
CA THR A 46 -7.63 9.43 0.71
C THR A 46 -8.57 9.51 -0.48
N GLY A 47 -8.07 9.81 -1.68
CA GLY A 47 -8.88 9.85 -2.90
C GLY A 47 -9.47 8.49 -3.25
N GLU A 48 -8.64 7.45 -3.31
CA GLU A 48 -9.09 6.08 -3.57
C GLU A 48 -10.01 5.54 -2.48
N ARG A 49 -9.75 5.86 -1.20
CA ARG A 49 -10.66 5.52 -0.10
C ARG A 49 -12.01 6.19 -0.27
N ALA A 50 -12.05 7.49 -0.54
CA ALA A 50 -13.31 8.23 -0.70
C ALA A 50 -14.16 7.66 -1.85
N GLU A 51 -13.53 7.24 -2.96
CA GLU A 51 -14.22 6.56 -4.07
C GLU A 51 -14.84 5.22 -3.65
N LEU A 52 -14.18 4.47 -2.74
CA LEU A 52 -14.69 3.22 -2.21
C LEU A 52 -15.81 3.46 -1.19
N GLU A 53 -15.63 4.41 -0.27
CA GLU A 53 -16.60 4.81 0.75
C GLU A 53 -17.91 5.32 0.14
N ALA A 54 -17.83 6.08 -0.96
CA ALA A 54 -19.00 6.56 -1.69
C ALA A 54 -19.88 5.43 -2.25
N GLU A 55 -19.28 4.29 -2.60
CA GLU A 55 -20.01 3.12 -3.11
C GLU A 55 -20.52 2.21 -1.99
N ILE A 56 -19.76 2.09 -0.91
CA ILE A 56 -20.13 1.35 0.29
C ILE A 56 -21.24 2.08 1.08
N GLY A 57 -21.28 3.41 0.96
CA GLY A 57 -22.15 4.30 1.74
C GLY A 57 -21.70 4.44 3.20
N GLU A 58 -20.43 4.14 3.51
CA GLU A 58 -19.89 4.13 4.88
C GLU A 58 -18.37 4.36 4.85
N GLU A 59 -17.84 4.95 5.92
CA GLU A 59 -16.40 5.18 6.11
C GLU A 59 -15.58 3.88 6.21
N CYS A 60 -14.38 3.93 5.63
CA CYS A 60 -13.41 2.84 5.64
C CYS A 60 -12.68 2.72 6.97
N ARG A 61 -13.28 2.01 7.92
CA ARG A 61 -12.69 1.69 9.22
C ARG A 61 -12.60 0.17 9.44
N ILE A 62 -11.54 -0.26 10.12
CA ILE A 62 -11.35 -1.67 10.52
C ILE A 62 -12.47 -2.17 11.43
N GLU A 63 -13.04 -1.28 12.22
CA GLU A 63 -14.12 -1.57 13.17
C GLU A 63 -15.48 -1.77 12.48
N ASN A 64 -15.59 -1.41 11.19
CA ASN A 64 -16.83 -1.50 10.43
C ASN A 64 -16.96 -2.86 9.71
N ARG A 65 -18.17 -3.20 9.28
CA ARG A 65 -18.49 -4.42 8.50
C ARG A 65 -18.00 -4.36 7.05
N ILE A 66 -16.93 -3.62 6.77
CA ILE A 66 -16.41 -3.44 5.42
C ILE A 66 -15.94 -4.74 4.81
N VAL A 67 -15.27 -5.58 5.58
CA VAL A 67 -14.84 -6.90 5.09
C VAL A 67 -16.06 -7.73 4.68
N GLU A 68 -17.15 -7.68 5.46
CA GLU A 68 -18.39 -8.39 5.14
C GLU A 68 -19.04 -7.83 3.85
N LYS A 69 -19.13 -6.51 3.71
CA LYS A 69 -19.70 -5.86 2.51
C LYS A 69 -18.86 -6.15 1.25
N LEU A 70 -17.54 -6.06 1.37
CA LEU A 70 -16.61 -6.40 0.29
C LEU A 70 -16.72 -7.88 -0.11
N ALA A 71 -16.93 -8.79 0.85
CA ALA A 71 -17.11 -10.21 0.58
C ALA A 71 -18.49 -10.54 -0.04
N ALA A 72 -19.51 -9.72 0.24
CA ALA A 72 -20.87 -9.94 -0.23
C ALA A 72 -21.15 -9.39 -1.65
N GLU A 73 -20.43 -8.35 -2.08
CA GLU A 73 -20.68 -7.67 -3.36
C GLU A 73 -19.42 -7.64 -4.25
N GLU A 74 -19.47 -8.38 -5.37
CA GLU A 74 -18.35 -8.49 -6.32
C GLU A 74 -17.90 -7.12 -6.87
N ARG A 75 -18.83 -6.20 -7.10
CA ARG A 75 -18.53 -4.84 -7.57
C ARG A 75 -17.67 -4.07 -6.57
N LEU A 76 -17.97 -4.18 -5.29
CA LEU A 76 -17.19 -3.54 -4.22
C LEU A 76 -15.84 -4.23 -4.06
N TRP A 77 -15.80 -5.56 -4.12
CA TRP A 77 -14.56 -6.32 -4.14
C TRP A 77 -13.63 -5.90 -5.28
N LEU A 78 -14.16 -5.69 -6.49
CA LEU A 78 -13.37 -5.28 -7.65
C LEU A 78 -12.78 -3.88 -7.45
N LYS A 79 -13.56 -2.93 -6.91
CA LYS A 79 -13.06 -1.59 -6.58
C LYS A 79 -11.97 -1.63 -5.52
N PHE A 80 -12.18 -2.37 -4.45
CA PHE A 80 -11.17 -2.57 -3.39
C PHE A 80 -9.90 -3.24 -3.94
N SER A 81 -10.05 -4.27 -4.78
CA SER A 81 -8.92 -4.96 -5.43
C SER A 81 -8.13 -4.03 -6.34
N ASN A 82 -8.81 -3.11 -7.05
CA ASN A 82 -8.16 -2.11 -7.88
C ASN A 82 -7.38 -1.09 -7.03
N MET A 83 -7.95 -0.61 -5.92
CA MET A 83 -7.23 0.22 -4.96
C MET A 83 -5.98 -0.51 -4.43
N CYS A 84 -6.12 -1.76 -3.97
CA CYS A 84 -5.01 -2.59 -3.52
C CYS A 84 -3.94 -2.73 -4.60
N THR A 85 -4.32 -2.88 -5.86
CA THR A 85 -3.39 -2.99 -6.98
C THR A 85 -2.65 -1.68 -7.24
N LYS A 86 -3.33 -0.53 -7.19
CA LYS A 86 -2.69 0.80 -7.29
C LYS A 86 -1.67 1.01 -6.17
N VAL A 87 -2.06 0.69 -4.94
CA VAL A 87 -1.20 0.72 -3.76
C VAL A 87 0.07 -0.10 -3.99
N MET A 88 -0.06 -1.35 -4.41
CA MET A 88 1.10 -2.23 -4.60
C MET A 88 1.99 -1.82 -5.78
N THR A 89 1.44 -1.25 -6.85
CA THR A 89 2.21 -0.98 -8.08
C THR A 89 3.00 0.34 -8.03
N ASN A 90 2.56 1.33 -7.25
CA ASN A 90 3.17 2.66 -7.24
C ASN A 90 4.59 2.64 -6.62
N PRO A 91 4.81 2.07 -5.41
CA PRO A 91 6.14 2.04 -4.81
C PRO A 91 7.07 0.99 -5.44
N LEU A 92 6.54 -0.14 -5.93
CA LEU A 92 7.34 -1.16 -6.64
C LEU A 92 7.98 -0.61 -7.91
N LYS A 93 7.28 0.23 -8.67
CA LYS A 93 7.85 0.88 -9.86
C LYS A 93 8.99 1.82 -9.48
N LYS A 94 8.76 2.68 -8.49
CA LYS A 94 9.76 3.63 -7.99
C LYS A 94 11.00 2.91 -7.46
N GLU A 95 10.83 1.82 -6.70
CA GLU A 95 11.95 1.01 -6.22
C GLU A 95 12.74 0.36 -7.36
N ARG A 96 12.08 -0.25 -8.34
CA ARG A 96 12.75 -0.86 -9.50
C ARG A 96 13.53 0.17 -10.30
N GLU A 97 13.01 1.38 -10.44
CA GLU A 97 13.69 2.50 -11.08
C GLU A 97 14.93 2.94 -10.30
N VAL A 98 14.82 3.09 -8.97
CA VAL A 98 15.96 3.44 -8.11
C VAL A 98 17.03 2.33 -8.11
N GLU A 99 16.65 1.06 -8.00
CA GLU A 99 17.59 -0.06 -8.10
C GLU A 99 18.26 -0.12 -9.47
N ALA A 100 17.52 0.11 -10.56
CA ALA A 100 18.08 0.15 -11.91
C ALA A 100 19.08 1.29 -12.07
N LEU A 101 18.80 2.48 -11.51
CA LEU A 101 19.72 3.61 -11.47
C LEU A 101 20.99 3.26 -10.67
N ARG A 102 20.85 2.73 -9.45
CA ARG A 102 21.99 2.29 -8.63
C ARG A 102 22.87 1.28 -9.37
N ARG A 103 22.27 0.28 -10.02
CA ARG A 103 23.01 -0.72 -10.82
C ARG A 103 23.73 -0.10 -12.02
N ARG A 104 23.13 0.89 -12.69
CA ARG A 104 23.75 1.63 -13.80
C ARG A 104 24.93 2.47 -13.31
N GLU A 105 24.80 3.14 -12.17
CA GLU A 105 25.87 3.92 -11.56
C GLU A 105 27.04 3.05 -11.10
N SER A 106 26.77 1.89 -10.47
CA SER A 106 27.82 0.94 -10.10
C SER A 106 28.55 0.38 -11.32
N ARG A 107 27.86 0.15 -12.45
CA ARG A 107 28.50 -0.26 -13.73
C ARG A 107 29.30 0.84 -14.42
N ARG A 108 29.03 2.13 -14.14
CA ARG A 108 29.77 3.27 -14.70
C ARG A 108 31.04 3.61 -13.90
N ARG A 109 31.14 3.11 -12.67
CA ARG A 109 32.30 3.33 -11.77
C ARG A 109 33.35 2.20 -11.85
N VAL A 110 33.13 1.19 -12.68
CA VAL A 110 34.06 0.10 -13.04
C VAL A 110 34.53 0.35 -14.47
#